data_AF-A0A4Q3CDE4-F1
#
_entry.id   AF-A0A4Q3CDE4-F1
#
_cell.length_a   1.000
_cell.length_b   1.000
_cell.length_c   1.000
_cell.angle_alpha   90.00
_cell.angle_beta   90.00
_cell.angle_gamma   90.00
#
_symmetry.space_group_name_H-M   'P 1'
#
loop_
_entity.id
_entity.type
_entity.pdbx_description
1 polymer ?
#
loop_
_entity_poly.entity_id
_entity_poly.type
_entity_poly.pdbx_seq_one_letter_code
_entity_poly.pdbx_strand_id
1 'polypeptide(L)'
;MKQPYFIVAGMPLVFKMKFYPFVIAVLLMLATSCKSKLTADQQMVELLKEHSTYATTAQNPYSPGAVLLHIDSLIANAPPLGTDIVSLYVNKAEVLLQLGREQQAVSLLDSVLYKTFVQDYEIKQKVIKGLALAYLRLGERANCIHNHSAESCLFPIAGRGIHTDKYGSEKAIALYQQLLKTDAGDYESYWLLNIAYMTLGTYPGKVPKEYLINIDRPAADSNVKPFQDVAMALGLAVRKMAGGNITDDFDNDGFTDIIISSTSLTEPMRYFRNNRDGSFTNQSKSSGLGQFPGGLNMMQTDYNNDGFKDVFVLR
;
A
#
# COMPACT_ATOMS: atom_id res chain seq x y z
N MET A 1 -66.12 53.39 -62.07
CA MET A 1 -67.34 52.72 -61.60
C MET A 1 -67.04 52.03 -60.27
N LYS A 2 -67.86 52.31 -59.26
CA LYS A 2 -68.28 51.49 -58.11
C LYS A 2 -67.21 50.86 -57.17
N GLN A 3 -67.13 51.48 -55.99
CA GLN A 3 -67.03 50.85 -54.66
C GLN A 3 -68.11 49.75 -54.44
N PRO A 4 -67.94 48.79 -53.51
CA PRO A 4 -68.28 49.09 -52.11
C PRO A 4 -67.41 48.46 -51.00
N TYR A 5 -67.58 49.09 -49.84
CA TYR A 5 -67.19 48.78 -48.47
C TYR A 5 -67.71 47.44 -47.95
N PHE A 6 -67.01 46.86 -46.96
CA PHE A 6 -67.64 46.27 -45.78
C PHE A 6 -66.81 46.57 -44.52
N ILE A 7 -67.48 47.14 -43.52
CA ILE A 7 -67.06 47.32 -42.12
C ILE A 7 -67.73 46.20 -41.33
N VAL A 8 -67.02 45.47 -40.47
CA VAL A 8 -67.60 44.85 -39.26
C VAL A 8 -66.59 44.91 -38.09
N ALA A 9 -67.17 45.22 -36.94
CA ALA A 9 -66.61 45.58 -35.65
C ALA A 9 -65.80 44.50 -34.92
N GLY A 10 -65.04 44.91 -33.89
CA GLY A 10 -64.10 44.07 -33.15
C GLY A 10 -64.61 43.38 -31.90
N MET A 11 -63.70 42.66 -31.23
CA MET A 11 -63.50 42.53 -29.78
C MET A 11 -62.30 41.59 -29.52
N PRO A 12 -61.60 41.73 -28.39
CA PRO A 12 -60.39 40.96 -28.08
C PRO A 12 -60.77 39.61 -27.43
N LEU A 13 -60.29 38.49 -27.97
CA LEU A 13 -60.40 37.20 -27.29
C LEU A 13 -59.11 36.93 -26.51
N VAL A 14 -59.20 37.19 -25.21
CA VAL A 14 -58.24 36.76 -24.19
C VAL A 14 -58.29 35.22 -24.11
N PHE A 15 -57.31 34.53 -24.72
CA PHE A 15 -57.08 33.11 -24.43
C PHE A 15 -56.18 33.00 -23.19
N LYS A 16 -56.81 32.85 -22.00
CA LYS A 16 -56.11 32.45 -20.78
C LYS A 16 -55.62 31.02 -20.94
N MET A 17 -54.37 30.85 -21.33
CA MET A 17 -53.68 29.57 -21.37
C MET A 17 -53.26 29.16 -19.95
N LYS A 18 -54.22 28.74 -19.11
CA LYS A 18 -53.95 28.14 -17.79
C LYS A 18 -53.75 26.63 -17.92
N PHE A 19 -52.60 26.19 -18.44
CA PHE A 19 -52.20 24.76 -18.36
C PHE A 19 -50.67 24.52 -18.37
N TYR A 20 -49.84 25.54 -18.13
CA TYR A 20 -48.38 25.38 -18.19
C TYR A 20 -47.64 25.04 -16.87
N PRO A 21 -48.06 25.43 -15.66
CA PRO A 21 -47.23 25.15 -14.47
C PRO A 21 -47.25 23.68 -14.08
N PHE A 22 -48.34 22.95 -14.36
CA PHE A 22 -48.46 21.53 -14.05
C PHE A 22 -47.62 20.65 -14.98
N VAL A 23 -47.60 20.95 -16.28
CA VAL A 23 -46.79 20.22 -17.27
C VAL A 23 -45.30 20.48 -17.06
N ILE A 24 -44.91 21.72 -16.73
CA ILE A 24 -43.52 22.06 -16.37
C ILE A 24 -43.12 21.39 -15.05
N ALA A 25 -43.99 21.35 -14.05
CA ALA A 25 -43.72 20.65 -12.79
C ALA A 25 -43.60 19.13 -12.99
N VAL A 26 -44.44 18.52 -13.83
CA VAL A 26 -44.35 17.09 -14.17
C VAL A 26 -43.09 16.79 -14.99
N LEU A 27 -42.70 17.65 -15.93
CA LEU A 27 -41.43 17.52 -16.67
C LEU A 27 -40.21 17.70 -15.76
N LEU A 28 -40.25 18.62 -14.79
CA LEU A 28 -39.21 18.78 -13.76
C LEU A 28 -39.17 17.59 -12.78
N MET A 29 -40.32 16.99 -12.43
CA MET A 29 -40.38 15.76 -11.64
C MET A 29 -39.88 14.54 -12.42
N LEU A 30 -40.16 14.44 -13.71
CA LEU A 30 -39.64 13.38 -14.60
C LEU A 30 -38.13 13.57 -14.85
N ALA A 31 -37.65 14.81 -14.96
CA ALA A 31 -36.23 15.12 -15.08
C ALA A 31 -35.44 14.86 -13.79
N THR A 32 -36.06 15.05 -12.61
CA THR A 32 -35.44 14.70 -11.31
C THR A 32 -35.53 13.20 -10.98
N SER A 33 -36.42 12.44 -11.65
CA SER A 33 -36.52 10.99 -11.55
C SER A 33 -35.41 10.25 -12.30
N CYS A 34 -34.74 10.90 -13.25
CA CYS A 34 -33.53 10.39 -13.91
C CYS A 34 -32.24 10.89 -13.23
N LYS A 35 -32.09 10.68 -11.91
CA LYS A 35 -30.73 10.51 -11.39
C LYS A 35 -30.24 9.17 -11.94
N SER A 36 -29.26 9.18 -12.84
CA SER A 36 -28.67 7.95 -13.38
C SER A 36 -28.32 7.03 -12.22
N LYS A 37 -28.99 5.87 -12.12
CA LYS A 37 -28.59 4.85 -11.14
C LYS A 37 -27.14 4.47 -11.46
N LEU A 38 -26.27 4.61 -10.45
CA LEU A 38 -24.88 4.13 -10.56
C LEU A 38 -24.89 2.66 -10.97
N THR A 39 -23.97 2.27 -11.86
CA THR A 39 -23.73 0.85 -12.15
C THR A 39 -23.24 0.13 -10.89
N ALA A 40 -23.35 -1.21 -10.85
CA ALA A 40 -22.89 -1.98 -9.69
C ALA A 40 -21.42 -1.68 -9.34
N ASP A 41 -20.56 -1.53 -10.35
CA ASP A 41 -19.14 -1.23 -10.12
C ASP A 41 -18.93 0.20 -9.59
N GLN A 42 -19.72 1.16 -10.07
CA GLN A 42 -19.68 2.54 -9.54
C GLN A 42 -20.17 2.61 -8.09
N GLN A 43 -21.18 1.81 -7.74
CA GLN A 43 -21.65 1.69 -6.35
C GLN A 43 -20.54 1.10 -5.47
N MET A 44 -19.83 0.08 -5.95
CA MET A 44 -18.69 -0.49 -5.24
C MET A 44 -17.57 0.54 -5.03
N VAL A 45 -17.23 1.35 -6.03
CA VAL A 45 -16.23 2.43 -5.89
C VAL A 45 -16.63 3.43 -4.80
N GLU A 46 -17.91 3.84 -4.75
CA GLU A 46 -18.38 4.77 -3.71
C GLU A 46 -18.39 4.12 -2.32
N LEU A 47 -18.79 2.84 -2.22
CA LEU A 47 -18.72 2.08 -0.96
C LEU A 47 -17.28 1.99 -0.43
N LEU A 48 -16.30 1.69 -1.29
CA LEU A 48 -14.90 1.60 -0.87
C LEU A 48 -14.37 2.96 -0.38
N LYS A 49 -14.78 4.04 -1.04
CA LYS A 49 -14.44 5.41 -0.62
C LYS A 49 -15.05 5.76 0.74
N GLU A 50 -16.31 5.42 0.96
CA GLU A 50 -16.99 5.59 2.25
C GLU A 50 -16.27 4.77 3.35
N HIS A 51 -16.05 3.47 3.11
CA HIS A 51 -15.37 2.58 4.04
C HIS A 51 -13.93 3.00 4.35
N SER A 52 -13.19 3.57 3.39
CA SER A 52 -11.84 4.09 3.65
C SER A 52 -11.82 5.17 4.73
N THR A 53 -12.92 5.92 4.87
CA THR A 53 -13.07 6.94 5.91
C THR A 53 -13.35 6.29 7.27
N TYR A 54 -14.27 5.32 7.32
CA TYR A 54 -14.66 4.63 8.56
C TYR A 54 -13.60 3.67 9.09
N ALA A 55 -12.75 3.12 8.23
CA ALA A 55 -11.64 2.25 8.63
C ALA A 55 -10.47 3.02 9.28
N THR A 56 -10.50 4.36 9.27
CA THR A 56 -9.45 5.21 9.83
C THR A 56 -9.67 5.44 11.34
N THR A 57 -9.47 4.39 12.14
CA THR A 57 -9.64 4.43 13.60
C THR A 57 -8.42 3.84 14.30
N ALA A 58 -8.22 4.21 15.56
CA ALA A 58 -7.11 3.70 16.37
C ALA A 58 -7.26 2.20 16.70
N GLN A 59 -8.49 1.67 16.64
CA GLN A 59 -8.76 0.25 16.84
C GLN A 59 -8.40 -0.59 15.61
N ASN A 60 -8.23 0.04 14.44
CA ASN A 60 -7.80 -0.65 13.24
C ASN A 60 -6.26 -0.68 13.18
N PRO A 61 -5.59 -1.84 13.41
CA PRO A 61 -4.13 -1.93 13.35
C PRO A 61 -3.56 -1.66 11.95
N TYR A 62 -4.39 -1.75 10.90
CA TYR A 62 -4.02 -1.41 9.53
C TYR A 62 -4.15 0.09 9.23
N SER A 63 -4.49 0.92 10.22
CA SER A 63 -4.54 2.38 10.11
C SER A 63 -3.49 3.04 11.01
N PRO A 64 -2.18 2.88 10.71
CA PRO A 64 -1.11 3.37 11.58
C PRO A 64 -1.16 4.89 11.77
N GLY A 65 -1.74 5.65 10.84
CA GLY A 65 -1.95 7.09 11.01
C GLY A 65 -2.92 7.42 12.15
N ALA A 66 -4.05 6.71 12.25
CA ALA A 66 -5.02 6.89 13.33
C ALA A 66 -4.47 6.37 14.67
N VAL A 67 -3.75 5.24 14.64
CA VAL A 67 -3.07 4.68 15.81
C VAL A 67 -2.03 5.68 16.36
N LEU A 68 -1.26 6.34 15.49
CA LEU A 68 -0.28 7.35 15.88
C LEU A 68 -0.94 8.53 16.61
N LEU A 69 -2.04 9.07 16.07
CA LEU A 69 -2.78 10.17 16.70
C LEU A 69 -3.31 9.78 18.09
N HIS A 70 -3.76 8.54 18.24
CA HIS A 70 -4.21 8.03 19.52
C HIS A 70 -3.06 7.91 20.52
N ILE A 71 -1.93 7.32 20.12
CA ILE A 71 -0.74 7.22 20.97
C ILE A 71 -0.24 8.62 21.37
N ASP A 72 -0.24 9.58 20.44
CA ASP A 72 0.13 10.97 20.73
C ASP A 72 -0.78 11.60 21.79
N SER A 73 -2.09 11.33 21.73
CA SER A 73 -3.03 11.75 22.77
C SER A 73 -2.74 11.10 24.13
N LEU A 74 -2.41 9.81 24.15
CA LEU A 74 -2.03 9.12 25.39
C LEU A 74 -0.75 9.70 26.00
N ILE A 75 0.28 9.97 25.18
CA ILE A 75 1.54 10.57 25.62
C ILE A 75 1.30 11.97 26.19
N ALA A 76 0.46 12.78 25.55
CA ALA A 76 0.15 14.15 26.00
C ALA A 76 -0.50 14.18 27.40
N ASN A 77 -1.18 13.10 27.79
CA ASN A 77 -1.85 12.97 29.09
C ASN A 77 -1.06 12.09 30.09
N ALA A 78 0.07 11.52 29.69
CA ALA A 78 0.86 10.66 30.55
C ALA A 78 1.79 11.46 31.48
N PRO A 79 2.09 10.95 32.70
CA PRO A 79 3.11 11.53 33.55
C PRO A 79 4.47 11.61 32.85
N PRO A 80 5.29 12.65 33.09
CA PRO A 80 6.52 12.90 32.35
C PRO A 80 7.63 11.86 32.58
N LEU A 81 7.53 11.05 33.64
CA LEU A 81 8.44 9.94 33.93
C LEU A 81 7.65 8.71 34.38
N GLY A 82 8.01 7.55 33.86
CA GLY A 82 7.42 6.27 34.25
C GLY A 82 7.67 5.17 33.20
N THR A 83 7.42 3.93 33.60
CA THR A 83 7.47 2.76 32.72
C THR A 83 6.42 2.81 31.60
N ASP A 84 5.26 3.38 31.91
CA ASP A 84 4.11 3.44 31.00
C ASP A 84 4.36 4.40 29.83
N ILE A 85 4.94 5.57 30.11
CA ILE A 85 5.27 6.54 29.05
C ILE A 85 6.39 6.03 28.13
N VAL A 86 7.35 5.27 28.66
CA VAL A 86 8.38 4.63 27.83
C VAL A 86 7.78 3.59 26.91
N SER A 87 6.83 2.78 27.40
CA SER A 87 6.12 1.81 26.58
C SER A 87 5.32 2.49 25.46
N LEU A 88 4.69 3.64 25.74
CA LEU A 88 4.02 4.44 24.71
C LEU A 88 4.99 4.95 23.64
N TYR A 89 6.22 5.35 24.01
CA TYR A 89 7.23 5.76 23.03
C TYR A 89 7.72 4.61 22.16
N VAL A 90 7.86 3.40 22.71
CA VAL A 90 8.19 2.20 21.93
C VAL A 90 7.07 1.90 20.92
N ASN A 91 5.82 1.91 21.37
CA ASN A 91 4.66 1.71 20.48
C ASN A 91 4.59 2.80 19.40
N LYS A 92 4.84 4.07 19.77
CA LYS A 92 4.91 5.18 18.81
C LYS A 92 5.99 4.93 17.77
N ALA A 93 7.18 4.49 18.17
CA ALA A 93 8.27 4.20 17.25
C ALA A 93 7.90 3.08 16.27
N GLU A 94 7.25 2.01 16.72
CA GLU A 94 6.76 0.94 15.85
C GLU A 94 5.77 1.47 14.79
N VAL A 95 4.80 2.28 15.21
CA VAL A 95 3.83 2.90 14.30
C VAL A 95 4.50 3.87 13.33
N LEU A 96 5.54 4.59 13.77
CA LEU A 96 6.36 5.42 12.88
C LEU A 96 7.09 4.56 11.82
N LEU A 97 7.58 3.37 12.17
CA LEU A 97 8.16 2.45 11.19
C LEU A 97 7.12 1.94 10.19
N GLN A 98 5.90 1.64 10.63
CA GLN A 98 4.79 1.25 9.74
C GLN A 98 4.42 2.37 8.75
N LEU A 99 4.59 3.64 9.16
CA LEU A 99 4.38 4.82 8.32
C LEU A 99 5.59 5.18 7.43
N GLY A 100 6.67 4.40 7.48
CA GLY A 100 7.92 4.71 6.75
C GLY A 100 8.60 5.98 7.24
N ARG A 101 8.57 6.24 8.55
CA ARG A 101 9.18 7.39 9.23
C ARG A 101 10.34 6.94 10.10
N GLU A 102 11.29 6.20 9.52
CA GLU A 102 12.37 5.53 10.24
C GLU A 102 13.27 6.51 11.01
N GLN A 103 13.65 7.66 10.43
CA GLN A 103 14.42 8.69 11.15
C GLN A 103 13.71 9.19 12.42
N GLN A 104 12.39 9.35 12.38
CA GLN A 104 11.62 9.80 13.55
C GLN A 104 11.60 8.71 14.62
N ALA A 105 11.43 7.44 14.23
CA ALA A 105 11.48 6.30 15.15
C ALA A 105 12.85 6.18 15.83
N VAL A 106 13.94 6.25 15.06
CA VAL A 106 15.32 6.24 15.57
C VAL A 106 15.55 7.40 16.56
N SER A 107 15.21 8.63 16.16
CA SER A 107 15.41 9.82 17.00
C SER A 107 14.62 9.74 18.31
N LEU A 108 13.40 9.20 18.26
CA LEU A 108 12.54 9.02 19.43
C LEU A 108 13.16 8.02 20.42
N LEU A 109 13.51 6.83 19.94
CA LEU A 109 14.04 5.76 20.80
C LEU A 109 15.43 6.08 21.35
N ASP A 110 16.28 6.74 20.56
CA ASP A 110 17.58 7.24 21.02
C ASP A 110 17.41 8.28 22.15
N SER A 111 16.48 9.22 21.98
CA SER A 111 16.14 10.20 23.01
C SER A 111 15.58 9.53 24.28
N VAL A 112 14.78 8.48 24.16
CA VAL A 112 14.25 7.73 25.31
C VAL A 112 15.38 7.03 26.06
N LEU A 113 16.30 6.40 25.34
CA LEU A 113 17.43 5.68 25.93
C LEU A 113 18.40 6.62 26.68
N TYR A 114 18.58 7.86 26.18
CA TYR A 114 19.49 8.85 26.77
C TYR A 114 18.85 9.68 27.90
N LYS A 115 17.63 10.20 27.70
CA LYS A 115 17.01 11.19 28.59
C LYS A 115 16.22 10.58 29.73
N THR A 116 15.56 9.46 29.47
CA THR A 116 14.86 8.71 30.51
C THR A 116 15.90 7.74 31.02
N PHE A 117 16.41 7.91 32.25
CA PHE A 117 17.19 6.84 32.86
C PHE A 117 16.23 5.66 33.03
N VAL A 118 16.20 4.76 32.05
CA VAL A 118 15.40 3.54 32.10
C VAL A 118 16.14 2.59 33.04
N GLN A 119 15.84 2.70 34.33
CA GLN A 119 16.37 1.83 35.39
C GLN A 119 15.86 0.40 35.20
N ASP A 120 14.62 0.28 34.73
CA ASP A 120 13.99 -1.00 34.47
C ASP A 120 14.70 -1.73 33.33
N TYR A 121 15.26 -2.88 33.67
CA TYR A 121 16.06 -3.66 32.73
C TYR A 121 15.23 -4.17 31.55
N GLU A 122 14.01 -4.69 31.78
CA GLU A 122 13.18 -5.24 30.72
C GLU A 122 12.74 -4.17 29.73
N ILE A 123 12.35 -3.00 30.23
CA ILE A 123 11.95 -1.86 29.40
C ILE A 123 13.15 -1.36 28.60
N LYS A 124 14.34 -1.31 29.21
CA LYS A 124 15.56 -0.94 28.50
C LYS A 124 15.85 -1.90 27.35
N GLN A 125 15.68 -3.21 27.53
CA GLN A 125 15.83 -4.18 26.43
C GLN A 125 14.81 -3.93 25.32
N LYS A 126 13.54 -3.64 25.65
CA LYS A 126 12.50 -3.30 24.65
C LYS A 126 12.88 -2.06 23.83
N VAL A 127 13.40 -1.01 24.47
CA VAL A 127 13.84 0.21 23.78
C VAL A 127 15.02 -0.08 22.85
N ILE A 128 16.02 -0.83 23.31
CA ILE A 128 17.19 -1.22 22.50
C ILE A 128 16.75 -2.07 21.30
N LYS A 129 15.83 -3.03 21.52
CA LYS A 129 15.29 -3.89 20.45
C LYS A 129 14.53 -3.09 19.40
N GLY A 130 13.65 -2.18 19.82
CA GLY A 130 12.96 -1.25 18.92
C GLY A 130 13.95 -0.38 18.14
N LEU A 131 15.01 0.10 18.79
CA LEU A 131 16.03 0.96 18.15
C LEU A 131 16.85 0.17 17.12
N ALA A 132 17.21 -1.08 17.44
CA ALA A 132 17.91 -1.97 16.51
C ALA A 132 17.08 -2.23 15.25
N LEU A 133 15.79 -2.55 15.42
CA LEU A 133 14.85 -2.70 14.31
C LEU A 133 14.71 -1.40 13.51
N ALA A 134 14.56 -0.25 14.17
CA ALA A 134 14.45 1.04 13.50
C ALA A 134 15.67 1.37 12.65
N TYR A 135 16.89 1.08 13.14
CA TYR A 135 18.12 1.24 12.36
C TYR A 135 18.21 0.26 11.18
N LEU A 136 17.80 -1.00 11.37
CA LEU A 136 17.80 -1.98 10.28
C LEU A 136 16.82 -1.55 9.17
N ARG A 137 15.61 -1.13 9.54
CA ARG A 137 14.58 -0.59 8.63
C ARG A 137 15.05 0.68 7.95
N LEU A 138 15.75 1.58 8.66
CA LEU A 138 16.34 2.77 8.08
C LEU A 138 17.35 2.41 6.97
N GLY A 139 18.23 1.45 7.22
CA GLY A 139 19.17 0.95 6.22
C GLY A 139 18.46 0.33 5.02
N GLU A 140 17.48 -0.54 5.26
CA GLU A 140 16.68 -1.17 4.21
C GLU A 140 15.96 -0.14 3.34
N ARG A 141 15.26 0.82 3.94
CA ARG A 141 14.50 1.86 3.24
C ARG A 141 15.41 2.74 2.40
N ALA A 142 16.54 3.19 2.95
CA ALA A 142 17.50 4.02 2.23
C ALA A 142 18.04 3.28 0.99
N ASN A 143 18.45 2.02 1.14
CA ASN A 143 18.98 1.25 0.01
C ASN A 143 17.89 0.85 -0.99
N CYS A 144 16.67 0.58 -0.54
CA CYS A 144 15.53 0.30 -1.42
C CYS A 144 15.07 1.53 -2.21
N ILE A 145 15.22 2.74 -1.68
CA ILE A 145 14.87 3.96 -2.44
C ILE A 145 15.93 4.30 -3.48
N HIS A 146 17.21 4.22 -3.12
CA HIS A 146 18.31 4.73 -3.93
C HIS A 146 18.94 3.67 -4.85
N ASN A 147 18.92 2.40 -4.45
CA ASN A 147 19.67 1.32 -5.08
C ASN A 147 18.82 0.04 -5.30
N HIS A 148 17.51 0.20 -5.49
CA HIS A 148 16.62 -0.94 -5.73
C HIS A 148 17.05 -1.74 -6.98
N SER A 149 17.02 -3.06 -6.87
CA SER A 149 17.32 -3.96 -7.97
C SER A 149 16.51 -5.24 -7.86
N ALA A 150 16.58 -6.08 -8.91
CA ALA A 150 15.91 -7.39 -8.97
C ALA A 150 16.35 -8.36 -7.86
N GLU A 151 17.47 -8.05 -7.18
CA GLU A 151 17.99 -8.85 -6.07
C GLU A 151 17.68 -8.21 -4.71
N SER A 152 17.05 -7.03 -4.68
CA SER A 152 16.59 -6.40 -3.45
C SER A 152 15.49 -7.24 -2.79
N CYS A 153 15.56 -7.35 -1.46
CA CYS A 153 14.57 -8.08 -0.65
C CYS A 153 14.48 -9.59 -0.95
N LEU A 154 15.44 -10.18 -1.67
CA LEU A 154 15.54 -11.63 -1.83
C LEU A 154 16.38 -12.24 -0.71
N PHE A 155 15.90 -13.36 -0.17
CA PHE A 155 16.61 -14.13 0.84
C PHE A 155 17.25 -15.40 0.23
N PRO A 156 18.53 -15.72 0.56
CA PRO A 156 19.46 -14.90 1.33
C PRO A 156 19.91 -13.65 0.56
N ILE A 157 20.19 -12.56 1.28
CA ILE A 157 20.60 -11.29 0.67
C ILE A 157 22.01 -11.42 0.11
N ALA A 158 22.17 -11.16 -1.18
CA ALA A 158 23.42 -11.28 -1.92
C ALA A 158 23.43 -10.34 -3.14
N GLY A 159 24.56 -10.27 -3.85
CA GLY A 159 24.67 -9.52 -5.10
C GLY A 159 24.30 -8.05 -4.93
N ARG A 160 23.41 -7.54 -5.79
CA ARG A 160 22.87 -6.17 -5.73
C ARG A 160 21.80 -5.97 -4.65
N GLY A 161 21.51 -6.98 -3.84
CA GLY A 161 20.75 -6.84 -2.60
C GLY A 161 21.60 -6.31 -1.43
N ILE A 162 22.94 -6.33 -1.55
CA ILE A 162 23.85 -5.82 -0.52
C ILE A 162 23.74 -4.28 -0.45
N HIS A 163 23.64 -3.76 0.77
CA HIS A 163 23.49 -2.33 1.04
C HIS A 163 24.78 -1.56 0.72
N THR A 164 24.63 -0.46 -0.02
CA THR A 164 25.69 0.52 -0.24
C THR A 164 25.77 1.52 0.92
N ASP A 165 24.61 1.98 1.41
CA ASP A 165 24.53 2.72 2.67
C ASP A 165 24.46 1.73 3.83
N LYS A 166 25.58 1.58 4.52
CA LYS A 166 25.77 0.59 5.58
C LYS A 166 25.36 1.09 6.96
N TYR A 167 25.11 2.40 7.12
CA TYR A 167 24.94 3.04 8.42
C TYR A 167 23.86 2.36 9.28
N GLY A 168 22.67 2.15 8.70
CA GLY A 168 21.56 1.52 9.41
C GLY A 168 21.87 0.09 9.85
N SER A 169 22.45 -0.72 8.97
CA SER A 169 22.79 -2.12 9.27
C SER A 169 23.92 -2.23 10.29
N GLU A 170 24.95 -1.37 10.23
CA GLU A 170 26.04 -1.35 11.21
C GLU A 170 25.55 -0.97 12.62
N LYS A 171 24.67 0.04 12.71
CA LYS A 171 24.05 0.42 13.99
C LYS A 171 23.16 -0.69 14.55
N ALA A 172 22.37 -1.34 13.69
CA ALA A 172 21.54 -2.46 14.09
C ALA A 172 22.38 -3.64 14.63
N ILE A 173 23.47 -4.01 13.95
CA ILE A 173 24.37 -5.09 14.40
C ILE A 173 24.91 -4.81 15.80
N ALA A 174 25.39 -3.59 16.06
CA ALA A 174 25.93 -3.24 17.38
C ALA A 174 24.90 -3.43 18.50
N LEU A 175 23.64 -3.04 18.25
CA LEU A 175 22.55 -3.18 19.20
C LEU A 175 22.10 -4.65 19.36
N TYR A 176 21.97 -5.41 18.28
CA TYR A 176 21.64 -6.84 18.36
C TYR A 176 22.72 -7.64 19.11
N GLN A 177 24.00 -7.35 18.89
CA GLN A 177 25.07 -7.97 19.67
C GLN A 177 24.98 -7.61 21.16
N GLN A 178 24.57 -6.39 21.50
CA GLN A 178 24.35 -6.00 22.89
C GLN A 178 23.19 -6.79 23.51
N LEU A 179 22.08 -6.93 22.78
CA LEU A 179 20.92 -7.72 23.22
C LEU A 179 21.31 -9.18 23.46
N LEU A 180 22.02 -9.81 22.52
CA LEU A 180 22.37 -11.23 22.60
C LEU A 180 23.44 -11.55 23.66
N LYS A 181 24.33 -10.61 23.98
CA LYS A 181 25.22 -10.73 25.15
C LYS A 181 24.45 -10.80 26.46
N THR A 182 23.26 -10.22 26.47
CA THR A 182 22.44 -10.00 27.65
C THR A 182 21.40 -11.11 27.80
N ASP A 183 20.78 -11.52 26.68
CA ASP A 183 19.87 -12.65 26.58
C ASP A 183 20.15 -13.42 25.28
N ALA A 184 20.84 -14.57 25.40
CA ALA A 184 21.13 -15.43 24.26
C ALA A 184 19.89 -16.16 23.71
N GLY A 185 18.75 -16.10 24.41
CA GLY A 185 17.47 -16.69 24.01
C GLY A 185 16.59 -15.80 23.14
N ASP A 186 17.00 -14.56 22.84
CA ASP A 186 16.26 -13.67 21.94
C ASP A 186 16.45 -14.08 20.46
N TYR A 187 15.69 -15.10 20.04
CA TYR A 187 15.76 -15.65 18.69
C TYR A 187 15.42 -14.63 17.58
N GLU A 188 14.65 -13.60 17.90
CA GLU A 188 14.35 -12.53 16.95
C GLU A 188 15.59 -11.67 16.69
N SER A 189 16.27 -11.23 17.75
CA SER A 189 17.56 -10.52 17.63
C SER A 189 18.63 -11.41 16.98
N TYR A 190 18.61 -12.71 17.29
CA TYR A 190 19.50 -13.70 16.69
C TYR A 190 19.31 -13.79 15.17
N TRP A 191 18.07 -13.88 14.71
CA TRP A 191 17.71 -13.88 13.30
C TRP A 191 18.08 -12.56 12.60
N LEU A 192 17.66 -11.43 13.17
CA LEU A 192 17.88 -10.11 12.57
C LEU A 192 19.35 -9.70 12.53
N LEU A 193 20.17 -10.18 13.46
CA LEU A 193 21.63 -10.03 13.40
C LEU A 193 22.20 -10.67 12.12
N ASN A 194 21.79 -11.90 11.81
CA ASN A 194 22.27 -12.61 10.61
C ASN A 194 21.82 -11.89 9.34
N ILE A 195 20.56 -11.44 9.27
CA ILE A 195 20.06 -10.61 8.17
C ILE A 195 20.90 -9.33 8.01
N ALA A 196 21.20 -8.63 9.10
CA ALA A 196 22.01 -7.41 9.05
C ALA A 196 23.45 -7.70 8.57
N TYR A 197 24.04 -8.86 8.88
CA TYR A 197 25.33 -9.24 8.29
C TYR A 197 25.24 -9.56 6.79
N MET A 198 24.12 -10.12 6.32
CA MET A 198 23.88 -10.34 4.89
C MET A 198 23.70 -9.03 4.13
N THR A 199 22.97 -8.05 4.71
CA THR A 199 22.84 -6.72 4.09
C THR A 199 24.20 -6.04 3.93
N LEU A 200 25.17 -6.32 4.81
CA LEU A 200 26.54 -5.82 4.68
C LEU A 200 27.43 -6.62 3.71
N GLY A 201 26.95 -7.76 3.20
CA GLY A 201 27.74 -8.66 2.35
C GLY A 201 28.86 -9.37 3.10
N THR A 202 28.74 -9.51 4.42
CA THR A 202 29.79 -10.08 5.28
C THR A 202 29.38 -11.39 5.97
N TYR A 203 28.13 -11.81 5.76
CA TYR A 203 27.65 -13.15 6.09
C TYR A 203 28.28 -14.21 5.18
N PRO A 204 28.60 -15.42 5.69
CA PRO A 204 28.57 -15.80 7.10
C PRO A 204 29.84 -15.37 7.87
N GLY A 205 30.90 -14.96 7.17
CA GLY A 205 32.25 -14.87 7.73
C GLY A 205 32.48 -13.86 8.86
N LYS A 206 31.65 -12.83 9.00
CA LYS A 206 31.75 -11.84 10.09
C LYS A 206 30.72 -11.99 11.19
N VAL A 207 29.79 -12.95 11.07
CA VAL A 207 28.87 -13.26 12.17
C VAL A 207 29.67 -13.93 13.29
N PRO A 208 29.53 -13.52 14.56
CA PRO A 208 30.10 -14.26 15.69
C PRO A 208 29.64 -15.72 15.64
N LYS A 209 30.54 -16.68 15.91
CA LYS A 209 30.28 -18.11 15.68
C LYS A 209 29.11 -18.63 16.51
N GLU A 210 28.97 -18.14 17.73
CA GLU A 210 27.87 -18.43 18.65
C GLU A 210 26.52 -17.91 18.13
N TYR A 211 26.53 -16.89 17.27
CA TYR A 211 25.33 -16.28 16.71
C TYR A 211 25.09 -16.60 15.23
N LEU A 212 25.92 -17.45 14.62
CA LEU A 212 25.81 -17.79 13.21
C LEU A 212 24.66 -18.79 12.99
N ILE A 213 23.64 -18.36 12.26
CA ILE A 213 22.66 -19.28 11.68
C ILE A 213 23.24 -19.77 10.37
N ASN A 214 23.58 -21.06 10.28
CA ASN A 214 23.97 -21.64 9.01
C ASN A 214 22.73 -21.85 8.13
N ILE A 215 22.56 -20.97 7.14
CA ILE A 215 21.53 -21.11 6.13
C ILE A 215 22.19 -21.90 5.01
N ASP A 216 22.38 -23.19 5.24
CA ASP A 216 22.76 -24.10 4.18
C ASP A 216 21.71 -23.96 3.08
N ARG A 217 22.15 -23.51 1.91
CA ARG A 217 21.35 -23.59 0.70
C ARG A 217 21.65 -24.96 0.11
N PRO A 218 20.78 -25.99 0.23
CA PRO A 218 20.94 -27.15 -0.60
C PRO A 218 20.63 -26.71 -2.04
N ALA A 219 21.66 -26.30 -2.75
CA ALA A 219 21.63 -25.94 -4.17
C ALA A 219 22.73 -26.66 -4.96
N ALA A 220 23.27 -27.74 -4.40
CA ALA A 220 24.26 -28.56 -5.11
C ALA A 220 23.61 -29.65 -5.99
N ASP A 221 22.41 -30.14 -5.62
CA ASP A 221 21.76 -31.29 -6.30
C ASP A 221 20.54 -30.92 -7.16
N SER A 222 20.14 -29.65 -7.25
CA SER A 222 19.05 -29.25 -8.15
C SER A 222 19.59 -28.70 -9.48
N ASN A 223 19.17 -29.31 -10.59
CA ASN A 223 19.42 -28.78 -11.94
C ASN A 223 18.61 -27.49 -12.23
N VAL A 224 17.87 -26.97 -11.25
CA VAL A 224 17.00 -25.81 -11.39
C VAL A 224 17.75 -24.56 -10.95
N LYS A 225 18.03 -23.69 -11.90
CA LYS A 225 18.61 -22.36 -11.62
C LYS A 225 17.56 -21.45 -10.98
N PRO A 226 17.96 -20.48 -10.13
CA PRO A 226 17.03 -19.46 -9.64
C PRO A 226 16.37 -18.69 -10.79
N PHE A 227 15.09 -18.36 -10.61
CA PHE A 227 14.39 -17.45 -11.53
C PHE A 227 14.93 -16.03 -11.34
N GLN A 228 15.04 -15.29 -12.46
CA GLN A 228 15.44 -13.89 -12.46
C GLN A 228 14.19 -13.00 -12.46
N ASP A 229 14.12 -12.05 -11.52
CA ASP A 229 13.12 -11.00 -11.57
C ASP A 229 13.44 -10.00 -12.70
N VAL A 230 12.49 -9.86 -13.63
CA VAL A 230 12.56 -8.95 -14.78
C VAL A 230 11.51 -7.84 -14.71
N ALA A 231 10.66 -7.80 -13.68
CA ALA A 231 9.52 -6.90 -13.59
C ALA A 231 9.94 -5.43 -13.64
N MET A 232 11.07 -5.07 -13.02
CA MET A 232 11.62 -3.71 -13.12
C MET A 232 12.06 -3.35 -14.54
N ALA A 233 12.77 -4.25 -15.21
CA ALA A 233 13.27 -4.01 -16.57
C ALA A 233 12.12 -3.83 -17.58
N LEU A 234 10.99 -4.50 -17.33
CA LEU A 234 9.79 -4.43 -18.14
C LEU A 234 8.82 -3.29 -17.73
N GLY A 235 9.15 -2.51 -16.70
CA GLY A 235 8.27 -1.43 -16.20
C GLY A 235 7.02 -1.91 -15.46
N LEU A 236 6.98 -3.19 -15.06
CA LEU A 236 5.89 -3.83 -14.33
C LEU A 236 6.01 -3.68 -12.80
N ALA A 237 7.23 -3.46 -12.29
CA ALA A 237 7.50 -3.25 -10.86
C ALA A 237 7.07 -1.84 -10.39
N VAL A 238 5.76 -1.60 -10.37
CA VAL A 238 5.17 -0.34 -9.92
C VAL A 238 5.24 -0.22 -8.40
N ARG A 239 5.59 0.98 -7.92
CA ARG A 239 5.59 1.30 -6.48
C ARG A 239 4.15 1.52 -6.00
N LYS A 240 3.53 0.47 -5.43
CA LYS A 240 2.16 0.46 -4.90
C LYS A 240 2.06 -0.50 -3.71
N MET A 241 0.93 -0.49 -3.01
CA MET A 241 0.64 -1.52 -2.02
C MET A 241 0.36 -2.86 -2.72
N ALA A 242 0.94 -3.94 -2.21
CA ALA A 242 0.75 -5.28 -2.77
C ALA A 242 -0.73 -5.65 -2.75
N GLY A 243 -1.24 -6.23 -3.85
CA GLY A 243 -2.57 -6.80 -3.97
C GLY A 243 -2.49 -8.17 -4.62
N GLY A 244 -3.35 -8.43 -5.61
CA GLY A 244 -3.29 -9.60 -6.48
C GLY A 244 -2.74 -9.27 -7.87
N ASN A 245 -2.39 -10.31 -8.61
CA ASN A 245 -2.13 -10.23 -10.05
C ASN A 245 -2.81 -11.39 -10.75
N ILE A 246 -3.28 -11.15 -11.97
CA ILE A 246 -3.84 -12.15 -12.87
C ILE A 246 -3.23 -11.96 -14.27
N THR A 247 -3.09 -13.06 -14.99
CA THR A 247 -2.48 -13.10 -16.32
C THR A 247 -3.34 -13.92 -17.26
N ASP A 248 -3.76 -13.34 -18.37
CA ASP A 248 -4.56 -13.99 -19.42
C ASP A 248 -4.50 -13.14 -20.69
N ASP A 249 -5.06 -13.64 -21.79
CA ASP A 249 -5.26 -12.90 -23.03
C ASP A 249 -6.54 -12.04 -22.92
N PHE A 250 -6.44 -10.84 -22.32
CA PHE A 250 -7.61 -10.03 -21.98
C PHE A 250 -8.21 -9.32 -23.19
N ASP A 251 -7.44 -9.14 -24.27
CA ASP A 251 -7.90 -8.54 -25.52
C ASP A 251 -8.02 -9.53 -26.69
N ASN A 252 -7.90 -10.84 -26.42
CA ASN A 252 -8.02 -11.94 -27.37
C ASN A 252 -7.07 -11.81 -28.57
N ASP A 253 -5.87 -11.28 -28.33
CA ASP A 253 -4.89 -10.98 -29.36
C ASP A 253 -3.83 -12.08 -29.53
N GLY A 254 -3.93 -13.14 -28.70
CA GLY A 254 -3.08 -14.32 -28.66
C GLY A 254 -1.91 -14.22 -27.68
N PHE A 255 -1.79 -13.13 -26.92
CA PHE A 255 -0.66 -12.88 -26.04
C PHE A 255 -1.10 -12.60 -24.60
N THR A 256 -0.37 -13.14 -23.63
CA THR A 256 -0.70 -12.99 -22.21
C THR A 256 -0.39 -11.57 -21.72
N ASP A 257 -1.42 -10.92 -21.22
CA ASP A 257 -1.39 -9.62 -20.55
C ASP A 257 -1.39 -9.77 -19.03
N ILE A 258 -1.31 -8.65 -18.31
CA ILE A 258 -1.25 -8.63 -16.84
C ILE A 258 -2.19 -7.57 -16.26
N ILE A 259 -3.01 -7.96 -15.29
CA ILE A 259 -3.75 -7.03 -14.42
C ILE A 259 -3.22 -7.13 -12.99
N ILE A 260 -3.03 -5.97 -12.35
CA ILE A 260 -2.49 -5.85 -11.00
C ILE A 260 -3.44 -4.98 -10.16
N SER A 261 -3.85 -5.47 -8.99
CA SER A 261 -4.63 -4.72 -8.01
C SER A 261 -3.75 -4.17 -6.88
N SER A 262 -4.39 -3.51 -5.91
CA SER A 262 -3.73 -2.98 -4.72
C SER A 262 -4.55 -3.36 -3.48
N THR A 263 -3.90 -3.51 -2.33
CA THR A 263 -4.62 -3.57 -1.04
C THR A 263 -5.17 -2.20 -0.61
N SER A 264 -4.68 -1.11 -1.19
CA SER A 264 -5.21 0.22 -0.90
C SER A 264 -6.59 0.40 -1.50
N LEU A 265 -7.54 0.89 -0.68
CA LEU A 265 -8.90 1.25 -1.10
C LEU A 265 -8.96 2.48 -2.02
N THR A 266 -7.83 3.13 -2.28
CA THR A 266 -7.76 4.35 -3.10
C THR A 266 -6.80 4.23 -4.28
N GLU A 267 -5.90 3.24 -4.29
CA GLU A 267 -4.99 3.05 -5.42
C GLU A 267 -5.67 2.29 -6.55
N PRO A 268 -5.60 2.79 -7.80
CA PRO A 268 -6.29 2.16 -8.92
C PRO A 268 -5.64 0.83 -9.32
N MET A 269 -6.42 -0.08 -9.88
CA MET A 269 -5.91 -1.25 -10.59
C MET A 269 -5.11 -0.85 -11.83
N ARG A 270 -4.28 -1.76 -12.31
CA ARG A 270 -3.48 -1.56 -13.51
C ARG A 270 -3.67 -2.68 -14.51
N TYR A 271 -3.63 -2.32 -15.79
CA TYR A 271 -3.64 -3.24 -16.90
C TYR A 271 -2.40 -2.97 -17.78
N PHE A 272 -1.64 -4.02 -18.03
CA PHE A 272 -0.45 -4.02 -18.87
C PHE A 272 -0.68 -4.98 -20.03
N ARG A 273 -0.89 -4.41 -21.22
CA ARG A 273 -1.03 -5.16 -22.45
C ARG A 273 0.33 -5.57 -22.98
N ASN A 274 0.47 -6.81 -23.42
CA ASN A 274 1.67 -7.34 -24.04
C ASN A 274 1.84 -6.80 -25.46
N ASN A 275 3.01 -6.26 -25.77
CA ASN A 275 3.31 -5.68 -27.08
C ASN A 275 3.84 -6.72 -28.10
N ARG A 276 3.89 -8.01 -27.73
CA ARG A 276 4.34 -9.14 -28.57
C ARG A 276 5.84 -9.16 -28.90
N ASP A 277 6.59 -8.25 -28.31
CA ASP A 277 8.04 -8.12 -28.45
C ASP A 277 8.77 -8.27 -27.10
N GLY A 278 8.06 -8.74 -26.08
CA GLY A 278 8.56 -8.86 -24.71
C GLY A 278 8.41 -7.60 -23.86
N SER A 279 7.83 -6.52 -24.39
CA SER A 279 7.50 -5.30 -23.64
C SER A 279 6.00 -5.20 -23.32
N PHE A 280 5.64 -4.28 -22.42
CA PHE A 280 4.27 -4.04 -21.99
C PHE A 280 3.87 -2.57 -22.09
N THR A 281 2.62 -2.32 -22.46
CA THR A 281 2.00 -0.99 -22.47
C THR A 281 0.98 -0.88 -21.36
N ASN A 282 1.10 0.15 -20.51
CA ASN A 282 0.11 0.44 -19.48
C ASN A 282 -1.18 1.00 -20.11
N GLN A 283 -2.22 0.18 -20.14
CA GLN A 283 -3.55 0.48 -20.68
C GLN A 283 -4.61 0.67 -19.58
N SER A 284 -4.20 0.95 -18.34
CA SER A 284 -5.12 1.07 -17.20
C SER A 284 -6.22 2.12 -17.43
N LYS A 285 -5.88 3.27 -18.03
CA LYS A 285 -6.84 4.35 -18.29
C LYS A 285 -7.76 4.03 -19.47
N SER A 286 -7.21 3.54 -20.57
CA SER A 286 -7.96 3.24 -21.80
C SER A 286 -8.90 2.05 -21.64
N SER A 287 -8.54 1.05 -20.83
CA SER A 287 -9.40 -0.10 -20.49
C SER A 287 -10.50 0.21 -19.48
N GLY A 288 -10.48 1.38 -18.84
CA GLY A 288 -11.38 1.71 -17.74
C GLY A 288 -11.01 1.07 -16.40
N LEU A 289 -10.13 0.07 -16.35
CA LEU A 289 -9.73 -0.60 -15.10
C LEU A 289 -9.11 0.36 -14.07
N GLY A 290 -8.46 1.41 -14.53
CA GLY A 290 -7.84 2.44 -13.70
C GLY A 290 -8.82 3.29 -12.87
N GLN A 291 -10.14 3.10 -13.04
CA GLN A 291 -11.14 3.74 -12.18
C GLN A 291 -11.49 2.93 -10.92
N PHE A 292 -11.09 1.66 -10.89
CA PHE A 292 -11.41 0.75 -9.79
C PHE A 292 -10.23 0.66 -8.83
N PRO A 293 -10.40 1.01 -7.55
CA PRO A 293 -9.34 0.88 -6.57
C PRO A 293 -9.41 -0.48 -5.85
N GLY A 294 -8.31 -0.87 -5.22
CA GLY A 294 -8.33 -1.99 -4.29
C GLY A 294 -8.48 -3.37 -4.92
N GLY A 295 -8.47 -4.39 -4.06
CA GLY A 295 -8.55 -5.80 -4.40
C GLY A 295 -7.36 -6.57 -3.84
N LEU A 296 -7.58 -7.33 -2.77
CA LEU A 296 -6.53 -8.22 -2.24
C LEU A 296 -6.28 -9.40 -3.18
N ASN A 297 -7.31 -9.85 -3.89
CA ASN A 297 -7.27 -11.00 -4.76
C ASN A 297 -8.18 -10.78 -5.98
N MET A 298 -7.82 -11.39 -7.10
CA MET A 298 -8.53 -11.32 -8.36
C MET A 298 -8.55 -12.69 -9.02
N MET A 299 -9.63 -12.98 -9.75
CA MET A 299 -9.72 -14.16 -10.60
C MET A 299 -10.30 -13.78 -11.95
N GLN A 300 -9.75 -14.36 -13.01
CA GLN A 300 -10.24 -14.23 -14.36
C GLN A 300 -10.98 -15.47 -14.81
N THR A 301 -12.10 -15.30 -15.51
CA THR A 301 -12.84 -16.37 -16.17
C THR A 301 -13.74 -15.77 -17.24
N ASP A 302 -14.08 -16.51 -18.29
CA ASP A 302 -15.18 -16.13 -19.18
C ASP A 302 -16.49 -16.58 -18.51
N TYR A 303 -17.07 -15.71 -17.69
CA TYR A 303 -18.20 -16.07 -16.82
C TYR A 303 -19.51 -16.18 -17.62
N ASN A 304 -19.68 -15.31 -18.61
CA ASN A 304 -20.89 -15.24 -19.42
C ASN A 304 -20.79 -16.03 -20.76
N ASN A 305 -19.64 -16.64 -21.06
CA ASN A 305 -19.32 -17.35 -22.29
C ASN A 305 -19.40 -16.47 -23.55
N ASP A 306 -19.03 -15.19 -23.46
CA ASP A 306 -18.97 -14.27 -24.61
C ASP A 306 -17.61 -14.29 -25.33
N GLY A 307 -16.67 -15.09 -24.83
CA GLY A 307 -15.32 -15.23 -25.37
C GLY A 307 -14.33 -14.20 -24.82
N PHE A 308 -14.74 -13.27 -23.96
CA PHE A 308 -13.87 -12.33 -23.28
C PHE A 308 -13.68 -12.71 -21.82
N LYS A 309 -12.51 -12.41 -21.25
CA LYS A 309 -12.24 -12.68 -19.83
C LYS A 309 -12.91 -11.63 -18.96
N ASP A 310 -13.83 -12.07 -18.12
CA ASP A 310 -14.31 -11.31 -16.98
C ASP A 310 -13.30 -11.34 -15.84
N VAL A 311 -13.27 -10.27 -15.05
CA VAL A 311 -12.40 -10.14 -13.88
C VAL A 311 -13.25 -9.99 -12.63
N PHE A 312 -13.18 -10.97 -11.75
CA PHE A 312 -13.75 -10.92 -10.42
C PHE A 312 -12.72 -10.40 -9.42
N VAL A 313 -13.07 -9.36 -8.67
CA VAL A 313 -12.19 -8.75 -7.66
C VAL A 313 -12.79 -8.91 -6.27
N LEU A 314 -12.03 -9.54 -5.36
CA LEU A 314 -12.43 -9.71 -3.96
C LEU A 314 -12.12 -8.43 -3.16
N ARG A 315 -13.14 -7.83 -2.54
CA ARG A 315 -13.07 -6.55 -1.84
C ARG A 315 -13.90 -6.52 -0.57
#